data_AF-A0A2W6AQW0-F1
#
_entry.id   AF-A0A2W6AQW0-F1
#
_cell.length_a   1.000
_cell.length_b   1.000
_cell.length_c   1.000
_cell.angle_alpha   90.00
_cell.angle_beta   90.00
_cell.angle_gamma   90.00
#
_symmetry.space_group_name_H-M   'P 1'
#
loop_
_entity.id
_entity.type
_entity.pdbx_description
1 polymer ?
#
loop_
_entity_poly.entity_id
_entity_poly.type
_entity_poly.pdbx_seq_one_letter_code
_entity_poly.pdbx_strand_id
1 'polypeptide(L)'
;MSAGSPLEQFAVSSEWLRKSSDLRLDASYYNPRVARAIETLQRSGLPTKTLEQVTERIYIPPRFKRIYVDAAHGTPFLQGSHVVHFQPADLKYLSNTAHKDLSRWIIHEGWILVTCSGTIGRVAVTPKQWDGWAASQHILRIIPAPDSPCPPGYLYAFLSSPVGQAQLTAQIYGAVVDELTEGQARSILIPVPKTAKQKELVNAINDHALRAVKRRAEAAELATRAVAEVGDLLPELPSDMPDEPAGLDEFERFQRATQKLLQVPKSEIAGQ
;
A
#
# COMPACT_ATOMS: atom_id res chain seq x y z
N MET A 1 -28.08 -6.16 -11.84
CA MET A 1 -27.41 -7.41 -12.29
C MET A 1 -26.09 -7.01 -12.91
N SER A 2 -24.97 -7.23 -12.21
CA SER A 2 -23.64 -6.94 -12.74
C SER A 2 -23.37 -7.92 -13.88
N ALA A 3 -23.13 -7.40 -15.10
CA ALA A 3 -22.59 -8.21 -16.18
C ALA A 3 -21.26 -8.80 -15.68
N GLY A 4 -21.21 -10.12 -15.46
CA GLY A 4 -19.99 -10.80 -15.06
C GLY A 4 -18.90 -10.51 -16.08
N SER A 5 -17.70 -10.18 -15.61
CA SER A 5 -16.55 -9.99 -16.48
C SER A 5 -16.41 -11.20 -17.42
N PRO A 6 -16.11 -11.00 -18.72
CA PRO A 6 -16.00 -12.11 -19.65
C PRO A 6 -14.94 -13.11 -19.16
N LEU A 7 -15.25 -14.40 -19.26
CA LEU A 7 -14.33 -15.48 -18.94
C LEU A 7 -13.08 -15.36 -19.83
N GLU A 8 -11.94 -15.02 -19.25
CA GLU A 8 -10.64 -15.07 -19.92
C GLU A 8 -10.18 -16.53 -19.99
N GLN A 9 -9.97 -17.03 -21.21
CA GLN A 9 -9.39 -18.36 -21.45
C GLN A 9 -8.05 -18.23 -22.17
N PHE A 10 -7.13 -19.16 -21.90
CA PHE A 10 -5.83 -19.21 -22.57
C PHE A 10 -5.34 -20.65 -22.67
N ALA A 11 -4.54 -20.93 -23.70
CA ALA A 11 -3.87 -22.21 -23.89
C ALA A 11 -2.45 -22.14 -23.31
N VAL A 12 -2.01 -23.24 -22.70
CA VAL A 12 -0.67 -23.38 -22.12
C VAL A 12 0.04 -24.51 -22.86
N SER A 13 1.29 -24.27 -23.30
CA SER A 13 2.10 -25.32 -23.91
C SER A 13 2.37 -26.43 -22.89
N SER A 14 2.26 -27.69 -23.29
CA SER A 14 2.61 -28.84 -22.45
C SER A 14 4.09 -28.84 -22.03
N GLU A 15 4.93 -28.09 -22.74
CA GLU A 15 6.34 -27.88 -22.36
C GLU A 15 6.49 -27.06 -21.07
N TRP A 16 5.58 -26.12 -20.79
CA TRP A 16 5.60 -25.34 -19.54
C TRP A 16 5.23 -26.18 -18.33
N LEU A 17 4.31 -27.14 -18.50
CA LEU A 17 3.98 -28.12 -17.47
C LEU A 17 5.19 -28.98 -17.14
N ARG A 18 5.92 -29.45 -18.16
CA ARG A 18 7.11 -30.29 -17.98
C ARG A 18 8.31 -29.55 -17.36
N LYS A 19 8.34 -28.22 -17.46
CA LYS A 19 9.38 -27.38 -16.86
C LYS A 19 9.06 -26.96 -15.42
N SER A 20 7.82 -27.10 -14.94
CA SER A 20 7.54 -26.86 -13.52
C SER A 20 8.09 -28.02 -12.70
N SER A 21 8.79 -27.71 -11.62
CA SER A 21 9.42 -28.70 -10.74
C SER A 21 8.42 -29.60 -10.00
N ASP A 22 7.16 -29.18 -9.94
CA ASP A 22 6.08 -29.80 -9.21
C ASP A 22 4.90 -30.25 -10.08
N LEU A 23 5.01 -30.17 -11.42
CA LEU A 23 3.98 -30.57 -12.39
C LEU A 23 2.58 -29.98 -12.11
N ARG A 24 2.55 -28.76 -11.56
CA ARG A 24 1.32 -28.06 -11.21
C ARG A 24 0.37 -27.89 -12.39
N LEU A 25 -0.94 -27.87 -12.13
CA LEU A 25 -2.00 -27.73 -13.14
C LEU A 25 -2.94 -26.54 -12.85
N ASP A 26 -2.61 -25.70 -11.88
CA ASP A 26 -3.42 -24.53 -11.52
C ASP A 26 -3.31 -23.41 -12.57
N ALA A 27 -4.46 -22.91 -13.02
CA ALA A 27 -4.54 -21.89 -14.05
C ALA A 27 -3.83 -20.57 -13.66
N SER A 28 -3.85 -20.19 -12.37
CA SER A 28 -3.12 -19.02 -11.87
C SER A 28 -1.62 -19.12 -12.13
N TYR A 29 -1.04 -20.31 -11.94
CA TYR A 29 0.39 -20.54 -12.18
C TYR A 29 0.77 -20.30 -13.64
N TYR A 30 -0.13 -20.66 -14.56
CA TYR A 30 0.07 -20.49 -16.00
C TYR A 30 -0.53 -19.21 -16.57
N ASN A 31 -0.90 -18.26 -15.71
CA ASN A 31 -1.51 -17.01 -16.14
C ASN A 31 -0.60 -16.31 -17.18
N PRO A 32 -1.08 -16.06 -18.42
CA PRO A 32 -0.26 -15.49 -19.49
C PRO A 32 0.28 -14.11 -19.14
N ARG A 33 -0.40 -13.35 -18.29
CA ARG A 33 0.08 -12.04 -17.82
C ARG A 33 1.36 -12.19 -17.01
N VAL A 34 1.37 -13.15 -16.08
CA VAL A 34 2.54 -13.46 -15.25
C VAL A 34 3.66 -13.95 -16.13
N ALA A 35 3.38 -14.90 -17.02
CA ALA A 35 4.42 -15.47 -17.86
C ALA A 35 5.03 -14.45 -18.85
N ARG A 36 4.22 -13.57 -19.45
CA ARG A 36 4.72 -12.44 -20.26
C ARG A 36 5.52 -11.45 -19.43
N ALA A 37 5.15 -11.20 -18.18
CA ALA A 37 5.93 -10.38 -17.27
C ALA A 37 7.31 -11.00 -17.00
N ILE A 38 7.38 -12.31 -16.74
CA ILE A 38 8.63 -13.04 -16.58
C ILE A 38 9.46 -13.04 -17.88
N GLU A 39 8.84 -13.26 -19.05
CA GLU A 39 9.52 -13.19 -20.34
C GLU A 39 10.10 -11.79 -20.59
N THR A 40 9.36 -10.73 -20.24
CA THR A 40 9.84 -9.34 -20.34
C THR A 40 11.08 -9.11 -19.49
N LEU A 41 11.10 -9.65 -18.25
CA LEU A 41 12.28 -9.60 -17.39
C LEU A 41 13.45 -10.36 -18.00
N GLN A 42 13.24 -11.56 -18.52
CA GLN A 42 14.29 -12.36 -19.15
C GLN A 42 14.88 -11.66 -20.39
N ARG A 43 14.03 -11.10 -21.24
CA ARG A 43 14.43 -10.38 -22.46
C ARG A 43 15.13 -9.07 -22.19
N SER A 44 14.97 -8.49 -21.00
CA SER A 44 15.69 -7.27 -20.61
C SER A 44 17.22 -7.47 -20.50
N GLY A 45 17.67 -8.72 -20.33
CA GLY A 45 19.09 -9.04 -20.10
C GLY A 45 19.61 -8.60 -18.72
N LEU A 46 18.76 -8.04 -17.86
CA LEU A 46 19.09 -7.70 -16.48
C LEU A 46 19.10 -8.99 -15.63
N PRO A 47 20.04 -9.12 -14.68
CA PRO A 47 19.93 -10.16 -13.66
C PRO A 47 18.68 -9.91 -12.84
N THR A 48 18.03 -10.98 -12.42
CA THR A 48 16.91 -10.91 -11.48
C THR A 48 17.34 -11.46 -10.13
N LYS A 49 16.83 -10.84 -9.07
CA LYS A 49 16.87 -11.36 -7.70
C LYS A 49 15.44 -11.44 -7.18
N THR A 50 15.20 -12.25 -6.16
CA THR A 50 13.91 -12.24 -5.48
C THR A 50 13.77 -10.96 -4.63
N LEU A 51 12.54 -10.54 -4.34
CA LEU A 51 12.29 -9.37 -3.49
C LEU A 51 12.91 -9.57 -2.10
N GLU A 52 12.88 -10.80 -1.57
CA GLU A 52 13.57 -11.17 -0.33
C GLU A 52 15.08 -10.91 -0.38
N GLN A 53 15.73 -11.16 -1.51
CA GLN A 53 17.18 -10.96 -1.67
C GLN A 53 17.60 -9.48 -1.79
N VAL A 54 16.65 -8.56 -1.98
CA VAL A 54 16.93 -7.12 -2.15
C VAL A 54 16.28 -6.25 -1.07
N THR A 55 15.69 -6.88 -0.05
CA THR A 55 15.00 -6.23 1.07
C THR A 55 15.54 -6.79 2.39
N GLU A 56 15.41 -6.02 3.47
CA GLU A 56 15.82 -6.49 4.79
C GLU A 56 14.80 -7.49 5.34
N ARG A 57 13.50 -7.17 5.17
CA ARG A 57 12.42 -7.97 5.73
C ARG A 57 11.11 -7.75 4.97
N ILE A 58 10.36 -8.82 4.82
CA ILE A 58 8.99 -8.81 4.28
C ILE A 58 8.10 -9.56 5.26
N TYR A 59 7.05 -8.93 5.76
CA TYR A 59 6.15 -9.57 6.71
C TYR A 59 4.75 -8.99 6.73
N ILE A 60 3.81 -9.81 7.20
CA ILE A 60 2.45 -9.43 7.57
C ILE A 60 2.34 -9.57 9.10
N PRO A 61 1.94 -8.52 9.85
CA PRO A 61 1.78 -8.65 11.29
C PRO A 61 0.60 -9.57 11.61
N PRO A 62 0.61 -10.26 12.76
CA PRO A 62 -0.46 -11.18 13.11
C PRO A 62 -1.78 -10.44 13.34
N ARG A 63 -2.88 -11.19 13.36
CA ARG A 63 -4.18 -10.68 13.81
C ARG A 63 -4.10 -10.41 15.32
N PHE A 64 -4.71 -9.33 15.76
CA PHE A 64 -4.83 -9.00 17.18
C PHE A 64 -6.15 -8.29 17.48
N LYS A 65 -6.57 -8.31 18.75
CA LYS A 65 -7.75 -7.58 19.22
C LYS A 65 -7.45 -6.08 19.20
N ARG A 66 -8.29 -5.29 18.54
CA ARG A 66 -8.16 -3.84 18.40
C ARG A 66 -9.06 -3.14 19.40
N ILE A 67 -8.49 -2.24 20.20
CA ILE A 67 -9.25 -1.41 21.15
C ILE A 67 -9.12 0.02 20.65
N TYR A 68 -10.23 0.55 20.15
CA TYR A 68 -10.25 1.90 19.58
C TYR A 68 -10.54 2.94 20.66
N VAL A 69 -9.89 4.09 20.54
CA VAL A 69 -10.06 5.27 21.39
C VAL A 69 -10.05 6.52 20.50
N ASP A 70 -10.30 7.67 21.11
CA ASP A 70 -10.18 8.96 20.42
C ASP A 70 -8.72 9.32 20.14
N ALA A 71 -8.52 10.27 19.21
CA ALA A 71 -7.20 10.67 18.71
C ALA A 71 -6.20 11.06 19.82
N ALA A 72 -6.69 11.70 20.89
CA ALA A 72 -5.86 12.13 22.01
C ALA A 72 -5.16 10.97 22.75
N HIS A 73 -5.72 9.76 22.71
CA HIS A 73 -5.27 8.63 23.55
C HIS A 73 -4.74 7.44 22.73
N GLY A 74 -4.64 7.57 21.41
CA GLY A 74 -4.33 6.44 20.55
C GLY A 74 -3.40 6.74 19.38
N THR A 75 -2.83 5.67 18.85
CA THR A 75 -1.98 5.70 17.65
C THR A 75 -2.86 5.55 16.40
N PRO A 76 -2.71 6.40 15.36
CA PRO A 76 -3.47 6.27 14.12
C PRO A 76 -3.36 4.89 13.49
N PHE A 77 -4.46 4.36 12.96
CA PHE A 77 -4.54 3.00 12.42
C PHE A 77 -4.94 2.96 10.94
N LEU A 78 -3.97 2.61 10.08
CA LEU A 78 -4.18 2.42 8.65
C LEU A 78 -4.82 1.07 8.34
N GLN A 79 -5.90 1.13 7.57
CA GLN A 79 -6.57 -0.03 6.98
C GLN A 79 -6.20 -0.13 5.49
N GLY A 80 -6.42 -1.28 4.87
CA GLY A 80 -6.05 -1.50 3.47
C GLY A 80 -6.66 -0.48 2.49
N SER A 81 -7.88 0.00 2.77
CA SER A 81 -8.52 1.07 2.01
C SER A 81 -7.75 2.39 2.04
N HIS A 82 -7.12 2.72 3.18
CA HIS A 82 -6.43 3.99 3.37
C HIS A 82 -5.16 4.13 2.52
N VAL A 83 -4.53 3.01 2.16
CA VAL A 83 -3.23 2.97 1.44
C VAL A 83 -3.29 3.73 0.11
N VAL A 84 -4.45 3.78 -0.56
CA VAL A 84 -4.60 4.45 -1.86
C VAL A 84 -5.26 5.82 -1.81
N HIS A 85 -5.84 6.19 -0.68
CA HIS A 85 -6.53 7.46 -0.55
C HIS A 85 -5.54 8.62 -0.57
N PHE A 86 -5.93 9.73 -1.19
CA PHE A 86 -5.12 10.95 -1.19
C PHE A 86 -4.88 11.44 0.23
N GLN A 87 -5.94 11.45 1.04
CA GLN A 87 -5.92 11.64 2.49
C GLN A 87 -6.69 10.49 3.15
N PRO A 88 -6.06 9.73 4.07
CA PRO A 88 -6.77 8.77 4.90
C PRO A 88 -7.84 9.48 5.76
N ALA A 89 -9.10 9.45 5.32
CA ALA A 89 -10.24 9.90 6.09
C ALA A 89 -10.70 8.82 7.09
N ASP A 90 -11.41 9.25 8.14
CA ASP A 90 -12.03 8.38 9.15
C ASP A 90 -11.05 7.38 9.81
N LEU A 91 -9.86 7.87 10.15
CA LEU A 91 -8.88 7.08 10.89
C LEU A 91 -9.45 6.68 12.25
N LYS A 92 -9.24 5.41 12.58
CA LYS A 92 -9.41 4.89 13.94
C LYS A 92 -8.07 4.98 14.66
N TYR A 93 -8.10 5.05 15.98
CA TYR A 93 -6.89 5.13 16.80
C TYR A 93 -6.84 3.95 17.74
N LEU A 94 -5.72 3.23 17.78
CA LEU A 94 -5.49 2.12 18.71
C LEU A 94 -5.05 2.67 20.06
N SER A 95 -5.64 2.16 21.14
CA SER A 95 -5.27 2.57 22.49
C SER A 95 -3.79 2.36 22.79
N ASN A 96 -3.12 3.43 23.24
CA ASN A 96 -1.71 3.37 23.63
C ASN A 96 -1.49 2.58 24.94
N THR A 97 -2.53 2.41 25.76
CA THR A 97 -2.43 1.78 27.08
C THR A 97 -3.02 0.37 27.13
N ALA A 98 -4.01 0.06 26.28
CA ALA A 98 -4.69 -1.24 26.30
C ALA A 98 -3.94 -2.34 25.52
N HIS A 99 -2.95 -1.97 24.71
CA HIS A 99 -2.13 -2.89 23.94
C HIS A 99 -0.74 -3.03 24.57
N LYS A 100 -0.32 -4.26 24.88
CA LYS A 100 0.98 -4.53 25.55
C LYS A 100 2.19 -4.22 24.66
N ASP A 101 2.09 -4.51 23.36
CA ASP A 101 3.15 -4.28 22.38
C ASP A 101 2.52 -4.08 21.00
N LEU A 102 2.74 -2.89 20.41
CA LEU A 102 2.31 -2.53 19.07
C LEU A 102 3.45 -2.50 18.06
N SER A 103 4.70 -2.74 18.47
CA SER A 103 5.91 -2.57 17.66
C SER A 103 5.82 -3.22 16.28
N ARG A 104 5.23 -4.42 16.20
CA ARG A 104 5.05 -5.15 14.92
C ARG A 104 4.08 -4.48 13.94
N TRP A 105 3.15 -3.66 14.43
CA TRP A 105 2.16 -2.96 13.61
C TRP A 105 2.57 -1.54 13.26
N ILE A 106 3.52 -0.97 14.01
CA ILE A 106 4.09 0.35 13.69
C ILE A 106 4.81 0.29 12.34
N ILE A 107 4.59 1.30 11.52
CA ILE A 107 5.26 1.49 10.24
C ILE A 107 6.16 2.72 10.30
N HIS A 108 7.18 2.73 9.45
CA HIS A 108 8.18 3.79 9.42
C HIS A 108 8.33 4.40 8.03
N GLU A 109 8.78 5.65 8.00
CA GLU A 109 9.08 6.36 6.76
C GLU A 109 9.94 5.51 5.81
N GLY A 110 9.60 5.51 4.52
CA GLY A 110 10.33 4.80 3.48
C GLY A 110 9.99 3.31 3.36
N TRP A 111 9.24 2.73 4.31
CA TRP A 111 8.73 1.36 4.16
C TRP A 111 7.72 1.28 3.02
N ILE A 112 7.72 0.15 2.31
CA ILE A 112 6.75 -0.09 1.24
C ILE A 112 5.61 -0.93 1.80
N LEU A 113 4.38 -0.46 1.55
CA LEU A 113 3.14 -1.08 1.96
C LEU A 113 2.44 -1.68 0.75
N VAL A 114 1.97 -2.93 0.89
CA VAL A 114 1.19 -3.62 -0.15
C VAL A 114 -0.10 -4.14 0.45
N THR A 115 -1.24 -3.85 -0.17
CA THR A 115 -2.52 -4.39 0.29
C THR A 115 -2.65 -5.88 -0.03
N CYS A 116 -3.06 -6.67 0.97
CA CYS A 116 -3.08 -8.13 0.90
C CYS A 116 -4.46 -8.75 0.91
N SER A 117 -5.52 -8.02 1.28
CA SER A 117 -6.90 -8.52 1.30
C SER A 117 -7.85 -7.45 0.78
N GLY A 118 -8.99 -7.87 0.24
CA GLY A 118 -9.96 -6.96 -0.40
C GLY A 118 -9.45 -6.50 -1.76
N THR A 119 -8.88 -5.29 -1.85
CA THR A 119 -8.17 -4.88 -3.07
C THR A 119 -6.69 -5.21 -2.91
N ILE A 120 -6.22 -6.25 -3.58
CA ILE A 120 -4.85 -6.76 -3.46
C ILE A 120 -3.92 -6.01 -4.42
N GLY A 121 -2.66 -5.83 -4.01
CA GLY A 121 -1.58 -5.36 -4.89
C GLY A 121 -1.42 -3.85 -4.99
N ARG A 122 -2.20 -3.05 -4.25
CA ARG A 122 -1.98 -1.60 -4.18
C ARG A 122 -0.72 -1.34 -3.37
N VAL A 123 0.19 -0.56 -3.95
CA VAL A 123 1.52 -0.29 -3.38
C VAL A 123 1.61 1.18 -2.97
N ALA A 124 2.19 1.45 -1.81
CA ALA A 124 2.54 2.80 -1.36
C ALA A 124 3.91 2.80 -0.68
N VAL A 125 4.59 3.95 -0.68
CA VAL A 125 5.72 4.20 0.22
C VAL A 125 5.18 5.00 1.40
N THR A 126 5.56 4.61 2.61
CA THR A 126 5.19 5.28 3.84
C THR A 126 5.83 6.67 3.86
N PRO A 127 5.03 7.76 3.77
CA PRO A 127 5.56 9.11 3.88
C PRO A 127 5.90 9.43 5.34
N LYS A 128 6.68 10.49 5.56
CA LYS A 128 7.07 10.96 6.90
C LYS A 128 5.88 11.14 7.85
N GLN A 129 4.74 11.60 7.35
CA GLN A 129 3.52 11.86 8.13
C GLN A 129 2.89 10.59 8.71
N TRP A 130 3.20 9.42 8.14
CA TRP A 130 2.71 8.13 8.63
C TRP A 130 3.74 7.41 9.51
N ASP A 131 4.92 8.01 9.73
CA ASP A 131 5.92 7.44 10.63
C ASP A 131 5.34 7.29 12.04
N GLY A 132 5.53 6.13 12.65
CA GLY A 132 4.96 5.82 13.97
C GLY A 132 3.48 5.44 13.96
N TRP A 133 2.80 5.44 12.81
CA TRP A 133 1.41 4.97 12.73
C TRP A 133 1.34 3.45 12.80
N ALA A 134 0.22 2.91 13.24
CA ALA A 134 -0.06 1.48 13.14
C ALA A 134 -0.74 1.16 11.81
N ALA A 135 -0.47 -0.01 11.24
CA ALA A 135 -1.17 -0.49 10.04
C ALA A 135 -1.73 -1.91 10.24
N SER A 136 -2.83 -2.24 9.58
CA SER A 136 -3.50 -3.54 9.77
C SER A 136 -2.70 -4.73 9.23
N GLN A 137 -3.13 -5.94 9.57
CA GLN A 137 -2.63 -7.20 8.98
C GLN A 137 -2.99 -7.38 7.51
N HIS A 138 -3.88 -6.56 6.95
CA HIS A 138 -4.22 -6.60 5.52
C HIS A 138 -3.24 -5.77 4.67
N ILE A 139 -2.13 -5.35 5.28
CA ILE A 139 -1.07 -4.56 4.66
C ILE A 139 0.25 -5.28 4.93
N LEU A 140 0.83 -5.89 3.89
CA LEU A 140 2.18 -6.42 3.92
C LEU A 140 3.18 -5.27 3.91
N ARG A 141 4.24 -5.44 4.70
CA ARG A 141 5.33 -4.49 4.84
C ARG A 141 6.57 -5.06 4.19
N ILE A 142 7.22 -4.25 3.38
CA ILE A 142 8.52 -4.52 2.79
C ILE A 142 9.46 -3.45 3.33
N ILE A 143 10.45 -3.89 4.09
CA ILE A 143 11.49 -3.05 4.68
C ILE A 143 12.68 -3.06 3.71
N PRO A 144 13.01 -1.94 3.04
CA PRO A 144 14.15 -1.86 2.14
C PRO A 144 15.46 -2.10 2.90
N ALA A 145 16.42 -2.80 2.29
CA ALA A 145 17.76 -2.91 2.88
C ALA A 145 18.58 -1.64 2.58
N PRO A 146 19.30 -1.05 3.56
CA PRO A 146 20.03 0.22 3.39
C PRO A 146 21.00 0.25 2.19
N ASP A 147 21.73 -0.85 1.95
CA ASP A 147 22.72 -0.96 0.87
C ASP A 147 22.21 -1.73 -0.36
N SER A 148 20.88 -1.84 -0.49
CA SER A 148 20.29 -2.55 -1.61
C SER A 148 20.57 -1.83 -2.94
N PRO A 149 20.92 -2.56 -4.02
CA PRO A 149 20.94 -1.99 -5.36
C PRO A 149 19.55 -1.59 -5.87
N CYS A 150 18.49 -1.89 -5.11
CA CYS A 150 17.09 -1.59 -5.41
C CYS A 150 16.52 -0.73 -4.27
N PRO A 151 16.66 0.62 -4.33
CA PRO A 151 16.18 1.51 -3.28
C PRO A 151 14.64 1.58 -3.21
N PRO A 152 14.05 2.08 -2.11
CA PRO A 152 12.60 2.03 -1.86
C PRO A 152 11.73 2.60 -2.98
N GLY A 153 12.08 3.77 -3.51
CA GLY A 153 11.33 4.40 -4.60
C GLY A 153 11.37 3.59 -5.89
N TYR A 154 12.49 2.90 -6.16
CA TYR A 154 12.61 1.99 -7.30
C TYR A 154 11.74 0.74 -7.10
N LEU A 155 11.81 0.11 -5.92
CA LEU A 155 10.98 -1.05 -5.58
C LEU A 155 9.49 -0.71 -5.68
N TYR A 156 9.08 0.43 -5.14
CA TYR A 156 7.72 0.96 -5.30
C TYR A 156 7.34 1.07 -6.77
N ALA A 157 8.15 1.78 -7.58
CA ALA A 157 7.85 1.99 -8.99
C ALA A 157 7.76 0.68 -9.78
N PHE A 158 8.67 -0.26 -9.51
CA PHE A 158 8.65 -1.58 -10.14
C PHE A 158 7.41 -2.39 -9.74
N LEU A 159 7.09 -2.45 -8.44
CA LEU A 159 5.92 -3.18 -7.94
C LEU A 159 4.61 -2.56 -8.44
N SER A 160 4.56 -1.25 -8.67
CA SER A 160 3.43 -0.55 -9.31
C SER A 160 3.37 -0.69 -10.83
N SER A 161 4.44 -1.18 -11.49
CA SER A 161 4.47 -1.38 -12.94
C SER A 161 3.61 -2.58 -13.36
N PRO A 162 3.21 -2.69 -14.64
CA PRO A 162 2.48 -3.87 -15.13
C PRO A 162 3.19 -5.20 -14.86
N VAL A 163 4.52 -5.22 -14.90
CA VAL A 163 5.34 -6.42 -14.64
C VAL A 163 5.31 -6.79 -13.15
N GLY A 164 5.44 -5.80 -12.26
CA GLY A 164 5.34 -6.01 -10.81
C GLY A 164 3.93 -6.41 -10.37
N GLN A 165 2.91 -5.74 -10.89
CA GLN A 165 1.51 -6.02 -10.61
C GLN A 165 1.09 -7.41 -11.09
N ALA A 166 1.55 -7.85 -12.26
CA ALA A 166 1.29 -9.21 -12.73
C ALA A 166 1.83 -10.26 -11.75
N GLN A 167 3.03 -10.06 -11.19
CA GLN A 167 3.59 -10.97 -10.19
C GLN A 167 2.84 -10.90 -8.86
N LEU A 168 2.50 -9.70 -8.37
CA LEU A 168 1.74 -9.49 -7.12
C LEU A 168 0.35 -10.12 -7.16
N THR A 169 -0.29 -10.11 -8.32
CA THR A 169 -1.69 -10.57 -8.49
C THR A 169 -1.80 -11.95 -9.13
N ALA A 170 -0.68 -12.62 -9.38
CA ALA A 170 -0.59 -13.88 -10.12
C ALA A 170 -1.58 -14.96 -9.64
N GLN A 171 -1.75 -15.09 -8.32
CA GLN A 171 -2.52 -16.16 -7.70
C GLN A 171 -3.97 -15.79 -7.39
N ILE A 172 -4.36 -14.52 -7.57
CA ILE A 172 -5.75 -14.05 -7.40
C ILE A 172 -6.66 -14.71 -8.45
N TYR A 173 -6.12 -15.00 -9.63
CA TYR A 173 -6.90 -15.42 -10.79
C TYR A 173 -7.19 -16.93 -10.87
N GLY A 174 -6.70 -17.77 -9.95
CA GLY A 174 -6.71 -19.24 -10.17
C GLY A 174 -7.08 -20.18 -9.03
N ALA A 175 -7.14 -19.79 -7.75
CA ALA A 175 -7.58 -20.69 -6.69
C ALA A 175 -7.86 -19.96 -5.38
N VAL A 176 -9.05 -20.14 -4.79
CA VAL A 176 -9.48 -20.21 -3.36
C VAL A 176 -8.93 -19.21 -2.31
N VAL A 177 -7.83 -18.51 -2.58
CA VAL A 177 -7.07 -17.66 -1.64
C VAL A 177 -7.19 -16.21 -2.08
N ASP A 178 -8.08 -15.48 -1.43
CA ASP A 178 -8.32 -14.05 -1.62
C ASP A 178 -7.24 -13.17 -0.94
N GLU A 179 -6.00 -13.66 -0.80
CA GLU A 179 -4.94 -12.93 -0.11
C GLU A 179 -3.53 -13.10 -0.69
N LEU A 180 -2.75 -12.01 -0.68
CA LEU A 180 -1.29 -12.05 -0.94
C LEU A 180 -0.56 -12.52 0.32
N THR A 181 0.19 -13.61 0.19
CA THR A 181 1.00 -14.18 1.29
C THR A 181 2.43 -13.62 1.31
N GLU A 182 3.11 -13.73 2.46
CA GLU A 182 4.53 -13.36 2.58
C GLU A 182 5.42 -14.17 1.62
N GLY A 183 5.18 -15.47 1.48
CA GLY A 183 5.97 -16.34 0.61
C GLY A 183 5.88 -15.94 -0.87
N GLN A 184 4.68 -15.57 -1.33
CA GLN A 184 4.48 -15.04 -2.67
C GLN A 184 5.17 -13.68 -2.86
N ALA A 185 5.07 -12.78 -1.89
CA ALA A 185 5.74 -11.49 -1.97
C ALA A 185 7.28 -11.66 -2.02
N ARG A 186 7.83 -12.57 -1.21
CA ARG A 186 9.27 -12.89 -1.18
C ARG A 186 9.79 -13.40 -2.53
N SER A 187 8.99 -14.14 -3.30
CA SER A 187 9.40 -14.76 -4.56
C SER A 187 9.34 -13.85 -5.79
N ILE A 188 8.77 -12.65 -5.67
CA ILE A 188 8.69 -11.69 -6.79
C ILE A 188 10.08 -11.41 -7.34
N LEU A 189 10.24 -11.50 -8.66
CA LEU A 189 11.50 -11.22 -9.34
C LEU A 189 11.65 -9.72 -9.59
N ILE A 190 12.77 -9.18 -9.12
CA ILE A 190 13.18 -7.79 -9.24
C ILE A 190 14.41 -7.72 -10.16
N PRO A 191 14.38 -6.93 -11.24
CA PRO A 191 15.55 -6.69 -12.07
C PRO A 191 16.57 -5.82 -11.33
N VAL A 192 17.85 -6.22 -11.35
CA VAL A 192 18.92 -5.57 -10.60
C VAL A 192 19.90 -4.88 -11.56
N PRO A 193 20.25 -3.60 -11.34
CA PRO A 193 21.19 -2.90 -12.22
C PRO A 193 22.61 -3.46 -12.12
N LYS A 194 23.27 -3.74 -13.25
CA LYS A 194 24.67 -4.20 -13.32
C LYS A 194 25.64 -3.07 -13.66
N THR A 195 25.29 -2.24 -14.63
CA THR A 195 26.19 -1.19 -15.15
C THR A 195 26.00 0.13 -14.41
N ALA A 196 27.00 1.02 -14.48
CA ALA A 196 26.89 2.36 -13.89
C ALA A 196 25.66 3.13 -14.42
N LYS A 197 25.44 3.11 -15.74
CA LYS A 197 24.28 3.73 -16.39
C LYS A 197 22.94 3.15 -15.90
N GLN A 198 22.87 1.85 -15.64
CA GLN A 198 21.66 1.22 -15.09
C GLN A 198 21.42 1.65 -13.63
N LYS A 199 22.49 1.78 -12.82
CA LYS A 199 22.39 2.27 -11.44
C LYS A 199 21.92 3.73 -11.40
N GLU A 200 22.45 4.58 -12.29
CA GLU A 200 21.99 5.97 -12.45
C GLU A 200 20.50 6.04 -12.78
N LEU A 201 20.03 5.20 -13.72
CA LEU A 201 18.61 5.12 -14.07
C LEU A 201 17.74 4.67 -12.88
N VAL A 202 18.19 3.66 -12.13
CA VAL A 202 17.50 3.19 -10.92
C VAL A 202 17.39 4.30 -9.87
N ASN A 203 18.46 5.07 -9.66
CA ASN A 203 18.46 6.22 -8.76
C ASN A 203 17.51 7.32 -9.26
N ALA A 204 17.50 7.62 -10.57
CA ALA A 204 16.57 8.59 -11.13
C ALA A 204 15.10 8.16 -10.95
N ILE A 205 14.78 6.89 -11.15
CA ILE A 205 13.44 6.33 -10.90
C ILE A 205 13.08 6.48 -9.41
N ASN A 206 13.99 6.10 -8.52
CA ASN A 206 13.82 6.24 -7.08
C ASN A 206 13.50 7.69 -6.69
N ASP A 207 14.27 8.64 -7.20
CA ASP A 207 14.11 10.05 -6.86
C ASP A 207 12.80 10.63 -7.41
N HIS A 208 12.35 10.19 -8.58
CA HIS A 208 11.02 10.56 -9.08
C HIS A 208 9.91 10.03 -8.15
N ALA A 209 9.98 8.75 -7.77
CA ALA A 209 9.00 8.12 -6.91
C ALA A 209 8.93 8.80 -5.53
N LEU A 210 10.07 8.98 -4.86
CA LEU A 210 10.10 9.59 -3.52
C LEU A 210 9.69 11.07 -3.55
N ARG A 211 10.05 11.83 -4.61
CA ARG A 211 9.55 13.20 -4.79
C ARG A 211 8.04 13.24 -4.98
N ALA A 212 7.46 12.28 -5.71
CA ALA A 212 6.01 12.19 -5.88
C ALA A 212 5.31 11.90 -4.54
N VAL A 213 5.86 10.98 -3.73
CA VAL A 213 5.35 10.68 -2.39
C VAL A 213 5.40 11.91 -1.49
N LYS A 214 6.53 12.62 -1.46
CA LYS A 214 6.69 13.86 -0.68
C LYS A 214 5.67 14.92 -1.09
N ARG A 215 5.55 15.21 -2.39
CA ARG A 215 4.60 16.21 -2.91
C ARG A 215 3.15 15.83 -2.63
N ARG A 216 2.80 14.55 -2.70
CA ARG A 216 1.46 14.09 -2.35
C ARG A 216 1.16 14.35 -0.87
N ALA A 217 2.13 14.13 0.00
CA ALA A 217 1.98 14.39 1.42
C ALA A 217 1.90 15.89 1.74
N GLU A 218 2.72 16.73 1.10
CA GLU A 218 2.62 18.20 1.17
C GLU A 218 1.25 18.70 0.68
N ALA A 219 0.76 18.18 -0.44
CA ALA A 219 -0.54 18.53 -0.98
C ALA A 219 -1.69 18.10 -0.05
N ALA A 220 -1.58 16.93 0.59
CA ALA A 220 -2.54 16.46 1.58
C ALA A 220 -2.56 17.38 2.83
N GLU A 221 -1.40 17.86 3.28
CA GLU A 221 -1.33 18.80 4.41
C GLU A 221 -1.98 20.15 4.05
N LEU A 222 -1.67 20.69 2.86
CA LEU A 222 -2.28 21.92 2.37
C LEU A 222 -3.80 21.82 2.24
N ALA A 223 -4.30 20.69 1.73
CA ALA A 223 -5.73 20.44 1.64
C ALA A 223 -6.40 20.39 3.03
N THR A 224 -5.76 19.72 4.00
CA THR A 224 -6.22 19.70 5.40
C THR A 224 -6.27 21.11 6.00
N ARG A 225 -5.22 21.91 5.77
CA ARG A 225 -5.14 23.29 6.29
C ARG A 225 -6.19 24.20 5.67
N ALA A 226 -6.34 24.17 4.36
CA ALA A 226 -7.33 24.98 3.65
C ALA A 226 -8.75 24.70 4.15
N VAL A 227 -9.05 23.44 4.47
CA VAL A 227 -10.33 23.07 5.09
C VAL A 227 -10.47 23.64 6.50
N ALA A 228 -9.43 23.55 7.33
CA ALA A 228 -9.46 24.09 8.69
C ALA A 228 -9.66 25.62 8.70
N GLU A 229 -9.01 26.34 7.78
CA GLU A 229 -9.12 27.80 7.61
C GLU A 229 -10.56 28.25 7.28
N VAL A 230 -11.38 27.41 6.66
CA VAL A 230 -12.82 27.71 6.47
C VAL A 230 -13.54 27.88 7.81
N GLY A 231 -13.13 27.12 8.84
CA GLY A 231 -13.67 27.23 10.19
C GLY A 231 -13.38 28.57 10.86
N ASP A 232 -12.35 29.29 10.42
CA ASP A 232 -12.06 30.64 10.92
C ASP A 232 -13.02 31.71 10.35
N LEU A 233 -13.62 31.43 9.20
CA LEU A 233 -14.58 32.32 8.52
C LEU A 233 -16.02 32.05 8.95
N LEU A 234 -16.31 30.85 9.48
CA LEU A 234 -17.65 30.42 9.82
C LEU A 234 -17.86 30.47 11.34
N PRO A 235 -19.08 30.79 11.82
CA PRO A 235 -19.43 30.55 13.21
C PRO A 235 -19.40 29.04 13.52
N GLU A 236 -19.20 28.70 14.80
CA GLU A 236 -19.25 27.29 15.24
C GLU A 236 -20.54 26.62 14.78
N LEU A 237 -20.42 25.38 14.31
CA LEU A 237 -21.57 24.60 13.88
C LEU A 237 -22.53 24.41 15.08
N PRO A 238 -23.86 24.56 14.87
CA PRO A 238 -24.84 24.31 15.91
C PRO A 238 -24.69 22.89 16.49
N SER A 239 -24.78 22.78 17.81
CA SER A 239 -24.65 21.50 18.53
C SER A 239 -25.78 20.50 18.23
N ASP A 240 -26.88 20.97 17.64
CA ASP A 240 -28.08 20.22 17.29
C ASP A 240 -28.15 19.83 15.80
N MET A 241 -27.03 19.97 15.07
CA MET A 241 -26.93 19.43 13.71
C MET A 241 -27.30 17.94 13.71
N PRO A 242 -28.27 17.51 12.88
CA PRO A 242 -28.72 16.13 12.88
C PRO A 242 -27.57 15.18 12.52
N ASP A 243 -27.50 14.05 13.24
CA ASP A 243 -26.61 12.96 12.89
C ASP A 243 -26.86 12.51 11.45
N GLU A 244 -25.79 12.36 10.67
CA GLU A 244 -25.91 11.93 9.27
C GLU A 244 -26.53 10.52 9.15
N PRO A 245 -27.39 10.29 8.15
CA PRO A 245 -27.97 8.97 7.90
C PRO A 245 -26.89 7.94 7.55
N ALA A 246 -27.06 6.70 8.03
CA ALA A 246 -26.08 5.63 7.83
C ALA A 246 -26.12 5.06 6.40
N GLY A 247 -24.99 5.15 5.66
CA GLY A 247 -24.71 4.29 4.49
C GLY A 247 -24.23 4.98 3.20
N LEU A 248 -23.07 5.65 3.21
CA LEU A 248 -22.74 6.69 2.23
C LEU A 248 -21.31 6.58 1.61
N ASP A 249 -21.14 7.07 0.37
CA ASP A 249 -20.06 6.82 -0.61
C ASP A 249 -18.75 7.65 -0.40
N GLU A 250 -17.79 7.48 -1.31
CA GLU A 250 -16.46 8.13 -1.31
C GLU A 250 -16.48 9.67 -1.21
N PHE A 251 -17.46 10.36 -1.82
CA PHE A 251 -17.66 11.81 -1.73
C PHE A 251 -18.11 12.26 -0.34
N GLU A 252 -18.85 11.39 0.37
CA GLU A 252 -19.37 11.66 1.70
C GLU A 252 -18.34 11.36 2.79
N ARG A 253 -17.40 10.43 2.55
CA ARG A 253 -16.19 10.28 3.38
C ARG A 253 -15.31 11.51 3.35
N PHE A 254 -15.24 12.19 2.20
CA PHE A 254 -14.56 13.47 2.08
C PHE A 254 -15.25 14.53 2.93
N GLN A 255 -16.59 14.66 2.86
CA GLN A 255 -17.34 15.61 3.70
C GLN A 255 -17.15 15.38 5.22
N ARG A 256 -17.12 14.12 5.68
CA ARG A 256 -16.82 13.79 7.09
C ARG A 256 -15.41 14.18 7.53
N ALA A 257 -14.41 13.98 6.68
CA ALA A 257 -13.05 14.42 6.97
C ALA A 257 -12.99 15.95 7.11
N THR A 258 -13.73 16.65 6.25
CA THR A 258 -13.84 18.11 6.25
C THR A 258 -14.51 18.63 7.53
N GLN A 259 -15.61 18.02 7.94
CA GLN A 259 -16.36 18.44 9.13
C GLN A 259 -15.59 18.21 10.44
N LYS A 260 -14.85 17.10 10.55
CA LYS A 260 -13.96 16.85 11.71
C LYS A 260 -12.83 17.88 11.82
N LEU A 261 -12.29 18.34 10.68
CA LEU A 261 -11.25 19.38 10.66
C LEU A 261 -11.80 20.74 11.09
N LEU A 262 -13.06 21.04 10.78
CA LEU A 262 -13.75 22.26 11.21
C LEU A 262 -14.08 22.31 12.71
N GLN A 263 -13.99 21.17 13.41
CA GLN A 263 -14.27 21.05 14.86
C GLN A 263 -13.01 21.11 15.74
N VAL A 264 -11.81 21.23 15.14
CA VAL A 264 -10.55 21.30 15.89
C VAL A 264 -10.41 22.69 16.54
N PRO A 265 -10.22 22.79 17.87
CA PRO A 265 -10.12 24.09 18.54
C PRO A 265 -8.86 24.87 18.09
N LYS A 266 -9.03 26.19 17.90
CA LYS A 266 -8.03 27.14 17.36
C LYS A 266 -6.63 27.07 17.98
N SER A 267 -6.53 26.62 19.24
CA SER A 267 -5.27 26.50 19.98
C SER A 267 -4.37 25.34 19.52
N GLU A 268 -4.91 24.30 18.88
CA GLU A 268 -4.14 23.12 18.47
C GLU A 268 -3.48 23.29 17.09
N ILE A 269 -3.92 24.27 16.28
CA ILE A 269 -3.42 24.51 14.92
C ILE A 269 -2.22 25.49 14.92
N ALA A 270 -2.10 26.33 15.94
CA ALA A 270 -1.07 27.38 16.03
C ALA A 270 0.30 26.90 16.56
N GLY A 271 0.52 25.60 16.67
CA GLY A 271 1.73 25.00 17.26
C GLY A 271 2.58 24.20 16.28
N GLN A 272 3.05 24.80 15.18
CA GLN A 272 4.21 24.34 14.40
C GLN A 272 4.71 25.44 13.45
#